data_AF-A0A146KHK6-F1
#
_entry.id   AF-A0A146KHK6-F1
#
_cell.length_a   1.000
_cell.length_b   1.000
_cell.length_c   1.000
_cell.angle_alpha   90.00
_cell.angle_beta   90.00
_cell.angle_gamma   90.00
#
_symmetry.space_group_name_H-M   'P 1'
#
loop_
_entity.id
_entity.type
_entity.pdbx_description
1 polymer ?
#
loop_
_entity_poly.entity_id
_entity_poly.type
_entity_poly.pdbx_seq_one_letter_code
_entity_poly.pdbx_strand_id
1 'polypeptide(L)'
;EKTLPILMFCALPASGKSESRRYLKSLTKEQNNAFHLGDTSTQVDDYPYVDAMRKIDAAAQENLGETAFFDPVSTMFYSGYYWGVLMCFINDDYADIKKCNSEIPAEYKADPVKWLLDRYDAAALKTGKLEAKFAQMQKKHGEKFELFKKAILPLCTTLLTEKYENIPKSLDGKTVVFEFARGGAQGSKFPLAAPYGYEYSLSLLDEDILKNAVILYIWVTPEQSYQKNQQRAREGQEGKSQTTSTLLSLNHGVPHNVMIQEYGTDDIDYLLSVTKRKNCLTINHNGVDYFVPIGRFDNREDKTTPFRKPQNDWTEEEVTAMRTGMQAAFDALLGQ
;
A
#
# COMPACT_ATOMS: atom_id res chain seq x y z
N GLU A 1 -22.18 0.85 -19.02
CA GLU A 1 -20.76 1.23 -18.99
C GLU A 1 -19.98 0.23 -18.15
N LYS A 2 -18.74 -0.07 -18.50
CA LYS A 2 -17.92 -1.07 -17.78
C LYS A 2 -17.16 -0.37 -16.65
N THR A 3 -17.52 -0.66 -15.42
CA THR A 3 -16.80 -0.22 -14.22
C THR A 3 -15.46 -0.95 -14.11
N LEU A 4 -14.39 -0.22 -13.79
CA LEU A 4 -13.06 -0.79 -13.53
C LEU A 4 -13.10 -1.59 -12.23
N PRO A 5 -12.76 -2.89 -12.23
CA PRO A 5 -12.87 -3.71 -11.02
C PRO A 5 -11.85 -3.33 -9.94
N ILE A 6 -10.60 -3.05 -10.34
CA ILE A 6 -9.49 -2.75 -9.44
C ILE A 6 -8.72 -1.51 -9.93
N LEU A 7 -8.50 -0.54 -9.05
CA LEU A 7 -7.69 0.65 -9.28
C LEU A 7 -6.49 0.65 -8.31
N MET A 8 -5.27 0.58 -8.83
CA MET A 8 -4.03 0.59 -8.04
C MET A 8 -3.38 1.97 -8.04
N PHE A 9 -3.26 2.59 -6.88
CA PHE A 9 -2.46 3.79 -6.66
C PHE A 9 -1.00 3.41 -6.43
N CYS A 10 -0.19 3.64 -7.45
CA CYS A 10 1.27 3.49 -7.37
C CYS A 10 1.91 4.88 -7.30
N ALA A 11 2.85 5.09 -6.37
CA ALA A 11 3.69 6.26 -6.29
C ALA A 11 4.77 6.06 -5.23
N LEU A 12 5.85 6.85 -5.32
CA LEU A 12 6.74 7.07 -4.17
C LEU A 12 5.96 7.57 -2.93
N PRO A 13 6.53 7.45 -1.71
CA PRO A 13 5.92 8.01 -0.51
C PRO A 13 5.63 9.50 -0.64
N ALA A 14 4.62 10.00 0.09
CA ALA A 14 4.22 11.41 0.09
C ALA A 14 3.81 12.05 -1.26
N SER A 15 3.69 11.25 -2.33
CA SER A 15 3.38 11.75 -3.67
C SER A 15 1.93 12.18 -3.88
N GLY A 16 1.01 11.93 -2.94
CA GLY A 16 -0.39 12.35 -3.06
C GLY A 16 -1.42 11.24 -3.28
N LYS A 17 -1.08 9.96 -3.03
CA LYS A 17 -1.98 8.81 -3.20
C LYS A 17 -3.25 8.95 -2.35
N SER A 18 -3.08 9.12 -1.04
CA SER A 18 -4.20 9.23 -0.11
C SER A 18 -5.07 10.49 -0.36
N GLU A 19 -4.46 11.60 -0.77
CA GLU A 19 -5.17 12.83 -1.20
C GLU A 19 -5.99 12.61 -2.48
N SER A 20 -5.42 11.92 -3.48
CA SER A 20 -6.11 11.53 -4.70
C SER A 20 -7.29 10.61 -4.41
N ARG A 21 -7.09 9.63 -3.53
CA ARG A 21 -8.16 8.74 -3.04
C ARG A 21 -9.26 9.52 -2.31
N ARG A 22 -8.90 10.48 -1.46
CA ARG A 22 -9.86 11.34 -0.76
C ARG A 22 -10.69 12.17 -1.74
N TYR A 23 -10.06 12.69 -2.79
CA TYR A 23 -10.77 13.36 -3.87
C TYR A 23 -11.77 12.41 -4.55
N LEU A 24 -11.35 11.23 -5.01
CA LEU A 24 -12.26 10.27 -5.65
C LEU A 24 -13.43 9.87 -4.75
N LYS A 25 -13.19 9.65 -3.46
CA LYS A 25 -14.24 9.32 -2.48
C LYS A 25 -15.27 10.45 -2.30
N SER A 26 -14.89 11.69 -2.62
CA SER A 26 -15.77 12.86 -2.50
C SER A 26 -16.70 13.05 -3.70
N LEU A 27 -16.43 12.35 -4.81
CA LEU A 27 -17.18 12.50 -6.06
C LEU A 27 -18.57 11.89 -5.98
N THR A 28 -19.52 12.49 -6.69
CA THR A 28 -20.84 11.88 -6.89
C THR A 28 -20.73 10.66 -7.81
N LYS A 29 -21.77 9.84 -7.85
CA LYS A 29 -21.83 8.67 -8.74
C LYS A 29 -21.64 9.06 -10.21
N GLU A 30 -22.27 10.14 -10.64
CA GLU A 30 -22.17 10.66 -12.02
C GLU A 30 -20.74 11.12 -12.35
N GLN A 31 -20.06 11.74 -11.38
CA GLN A 31 -18.67 12.16 -11.54
C GLN A 31 -17.70 10.97 -11.58
N ASN A 32 -17.95 9.92 -10.78
CA ASN A 32 -17.16 8.69 -10.82
C ASN A 32 -17.32 7.92 -12.15
N ASN A 33 -18.49 7.98 -12.79
CA ASN A 33 -18.71 7.38 -14.10
C ASN A 33 -17.77 7.96 -15.18
N ALA A 34 -17.39 9.24 -15.08
CA ALA A 34 -16.43 9.86 -16.00
C ALA A 34 -15.02 9.23 -15.91
N PHE A 35 -14.71 8.58 -14.79
CA PHE A 35 -13.48 7.81 -14.57
C PHE A 35 -13.70 6.30 -14.67
N HIS A 36 -14.91 5.86 -15.05
CA HIS A 36 -15.31 4.45 -15.08
C HIS A 36 -15.17 3.75 -13.73
N LEU A 37 -15.29 4.50 -12.64
CA LEU A 37 -15.17 3.99 -11.27
C LEU A 37 -16.54 3.73 -10.67
N GLY A 38 -16.62 2.66 -9.87
CA GLY A 38 -17.72 2.40 -8.97
C GLY A 38 -17.54 3.14 -7.65
N ASP A 39 -18.23 2.66 -6.61
CA ASP A 39 -17.93 3.06 -5.24
C ASP A 39 -16.53 2.56 -4.84
N THR A 40 -15.65 3.49 -4.48
CA THR A 40 -14.23 3.27 -4.12
C THR A 40 -14.00 3.17 -2.60
N SER A 41 -15.04 2.86 -1.83
CA SER A 41 -14.96 2.73 -0.37
C SER A 41 -14.16 1.53 0.12
N THR A 42 -14.10 0.44 -0.65
CA THR A 42 -13.37 -0.79 -0.30
C THR A 42 -11.91 -0.69 -0.73
N GLN A 43 -11.00 -0.96 0.20
CA GLN A 43 -9.57 -0.65 0.02
C GLN A 43 -8.66 -1.81 0.41
N VAL A 44 -7.48 -1.87 -0.20
CA VAL A 44 -6.39 -2.79 0.15
C VAL A 44 -5.11 -1.96 0.23
N ASP A 45 -4.54 -1.85 1.42
CA ASP A 45 -3.41 -0.97 1.73
C ASP A 45 -2.39 -1.76 2.56
N ASP A 46 -1.10 -1.60 2.26
CA ASP A 46 -0.03 -2.26 2.98
C ASP A 46 0.50 -1.46 4.18
N TYR A 47 0.24 -0.16 4.24
CA TYR A 47 0.76 0.71 5.28
C TYR A 47 0.30 0.31 6.70
N PRO A 48 -0.97 -0.07 6.96
CA PRO A 48 -1.37 -0.54 8.28
C PRO A 48 -0.52 -1.71 8.79
N TYR A 49 -0.04 -2.56 7.90
CA TYR A 49 0.86 -3.66 8.24
C TYR A 49 2.29 -3.20 8.48
N VAL A 50 2.80 -2.21 7.75
CA VAL A 50 4.10 -1.58 8.05
C VAL A 50 4.10 -0.94 9.45
N ASP A 51 3.03 -0.23 9.80
CA ASP A 51 2.86 0.34 11.15
C ASP A 51 2.74 -0.77 12.21
N ALA A 52 2.00 -1.84 11.91
CA ALA A 52 1.92 -3.02 12.76
C ALA A 52 3.31 -3.66 13.00
N MET A 53 4.12 -3.82 11.96
CA MET A 53 5.49 -4.35 12.08
C MET A 53 6.33 -3.51 13.04
N ARG A 54 6.23 -2.17 13.00
CA ARG A 54 6.94 -1.28 13.93
C ARG A 54 6.50 -1.46 15.37
N LYS A 55 5.19 -1.55 15.61
CA LYS A 55 4.61 -1.76 16.95
C LYS A 55 4.94 -3.15 17.49
N ILE A 56 4.95 -4.16 16.63
CA ILE A 56 5.39 -5.52 16.96
C ILE A 56 6.87 -5.51 17.35
N ASP A 57 7.73 -4.85 16.59
CA ASP A 57 9.16 -4.76 16.93
C ASP A 57 9.42 -4.02 18.23
N ALA A 58 8.67 -2.94 18.51
CA ALA A 58 8.75 -2.24 19.78
C ALA A 58 8.39 -3.17 20.96
N ALA A 59 7.27 -3.91 20.84
CA ALA A 59 6.85 -4.87 21.85
C ALA A 59 7.82 -6.05 21.98
N ALA A 60 8.36 -6.55 20.88
CA ALA A 60 9.35 -7.63 20.88
C ALA A 60 10.66 -7.19 21.52
N GLN A 61 11.13 -5.98 21.24
CA GLN A 61 12.35 -5.43 21.84
C GLN A 61 12.19 -5.29 23.36
N GLU A 62 11.04 -4.82 23.83
CA GLU A 62 10.74 -4.65 25.26
C GLU A 62 10.63 -6.01 26.00
N ASN A 63 9.93 -6.99 25.41
CA ASN A 63 9.59 -8.23 26.11
C ASN A 63 10.59 -9.37 25.85
N LEU A 64 11.27 -9.36 24.71
CA LEU A 64 12.13 -10.45 24.22
C LEU A 64 13.59 -10.03 24.00
N GLY A 65 13.87 -8.72 23.95
CA GLY A 65 15.21 -8.20 23.72
C GLY A 65 15.71 -8.32 22.28
N GLU A 66 14.81 -8.55 21.31
CA GLU A 66 15.13 -8.57 19.86
C GLU A 66 13.97 -8.00 19.04
N THR A 67 14.25 -7.60 17.80
CA THR A 67 13.25 -7.20 16.79
C THR A 67 13.06 -8.30 15.73
N ALA A 68 11.90 -8.29 15.07
CA ALA A 68 11.54 -9.24 14.03
C ALA A 68 11.83 -8.69 12.63
N PHE A 69 11.51 -7.43 12.37
CA PHE A 69 11.46 -6.88 11.01
C PHE A 69 12.58 -5.87 10.73
N PHE A 70 12.81 -4.95 11.66
CA PHE A 70 13.63 -3.78 11.45
C PHE A 70 14.90 -3.80 12.30
N ASP A 71 15.98 -3.32 11.70
CA ASP A 71 17.18 -2.99 12.43
C ASP A 71 16.92 -1.73 13.29
N PRO A 72 17.15 -1.77 14.61
CA PRO A 72 16.81 -0.67 15.51
C PRO A 72 17.71 0.57 15.34
N VAL A 73 18.88 0.43 14.69
CA VAL A 73 19.83 1.52 14.46
C VAL A 73 19.54 2.18 13.13
N SER A 74 19.51 1.40 12.05
CA SER A 74 19.26 1.94 10.72
C SER A 74 17.78 2.26 10.51
N THR A 75 16.86 1.60 11.21
CA THR A 75 15.41 1.60 10.97
C THR A 75 14.98 0.91 9.66
N MET A 76 15.89 0.37 8.86
CA MET A 76 15.56 -0.40 7.65
C MET A 76 15.07 -1.81 8.00
N PHE A 77 14.40 -2.47 7.05
CA PHE A 77 14.17 -3.90 7.18
C PHE A 77 15.50 -4.66 7.25
N TYR A 78 15.54 -5.76 8.01
CA TYR A 78 16.66 -6.70 7.95
C TYR A 78 16.83 -7.33 6.56
N SER A 79 15.75 -7.40 5.79
CA SER A 79 15.74 -7.91 4.42
C SER A 79 14.66 -7.21 3.61
N GLY A 80 15.00 -6.74 2.41
CA GLY A 80 14.03 -6.12 1.51
C GLY A 80 12.89 -7.07 1.09
N TYR A 81 13.03 -8.39 1.31
CA TYR A 81 11.98 -9.36 1.00
C TYR A 81 10.73 -9.20 1.86
N TYR A 82 10.78 -8.42 2.95
CA TYR A 82 9.57 -8.01 3.69
C TYR A 82 8.62 -7.14 2.86
N TRP A 83 9.11 -6.44 1.82
CA TRP A 83 8.22 -5.81 0.83
C TRP A 83 7.37 -6.85 0.07
N GLY A 84 7.93 -8.04 -0.17
CA GLY A 84 7.20 -9.17 -0.76
C GLY A 84 6.16 -9.78 0.19
N VAL A 85 6.45 -9.83 1.49
CA VAL A 85 5.48 -10.25 2.52
C VAL A 85 4.22 -9.39 2.48
N LEU A 86 4.38 -8.08 2.33
CA LEU A 86 3.27 -7.15 2.19
C LEU A 86 2.47 -7.40 0.91
N MET A 87 3.13 -7.75 -0.21
CA MET A 87 2.40 -8.14 -1.43
C MET A 87 1.56 -9.41 -1.24
N CYS A 88 2.04 -10.38 -0.47
CA CYS A 88 1.23 -11.54 -0.11
C CYS A 88 -0.02 -11.14 0.71
N PHE A 89 0.09 -10.13 1.58
CA PHE A 89 -1.06 -9.63 2.33
C PHE A 89 -2.07 -8.93 1.44
N ILE A 90 -1.62 -8.16 0.43
CA ILE A 90 -2.49 -7.57 -0.59
C ILE A 90 -3.32 -8.67 -1.29
N ASN A 91 -2.68 -9.78 -1.70
CA ASN A 91 -3.39 -10.92 -2.31
C ASN A 91 -4.40 -11.56 -1.36
N ASP A 92 -3.98 -11.88 -0.13
CA ASP A 92 -4.83 -12.52 0.87
C ASP A 92 -6.04 -11.64 1.25
N ASP A 93 -5.84 -10.33 1.39
CA ASP A 93 -6.89 -9.37 1.72
C ASP A 93 -7.89 -9.23 0.57
N TYR A 94 -7.42 -9.16 -0.67
CA TYR A 94 -8.30 -9.15 -1.83
C TYR A 94 -9.08 -10.45 -1.98
N ALA A 95 -8.45 -11.60 -1.71
CA ALA A 95 -9.11 -12.90 -1.73
C ALA A 95 -10.27 -12.97 -0.72
N ASP A 96 -10.12 -12.37 0.46
CA ASP A 96 -11.23 -12.25 1.43
C ASP A 96 -12.30 -11.24 0.99
N ILE A 97 -11.92 -10.09 0.43
CA ILE A 97 -12.87 -9.10 -0.11
C ILE A 97 -13.77 -9.74 -1.17
N LYS A 98 -13.22 -10.57 -2.06
CA LYS A 98 -13.99 -11.28 -3.09
C LYS A 98 -15.03 -12.25 -2.54
N LYS A 99 -14.87 -12.73 -1.30
CA LYS A 99 -15.87 -13.59 -0.65
C LYS A 99 -17.10 -12.80 -0.22
N CYS A 100 -17.02 -11.47 -0.15
CA CYS A 100 -18.09 -10.58 0.32
C CYS A 100 -18.66 -10.98 1.69
N ASN A 101 -17.82 -11.59 2.54
CA ASN A 101 -18.20 -12.04 3.87
C ASN A 101 -17.40 -11.27 4.92
N SER A 102 -18.07 -10.34 5.60
CA SER A 102 -17.50 -9.52 6.67
C SER A 102 -17.48 -10.24 8.03
N GLU A 103 -17.94 -11.48 8.12
CA GLU A 103 -17.86 -12.26 9.36
C GLU A 103 -16.43 -12.72 9.63
N ILE A 104 -15.85 -12.26 10.73
CA ILE A 104 -14.54 -12.73 11.19
C ILE A 104 -14.69 -14.21 11.63
N PRO A 105 -13.87 -15.14 11.10
CA PRO A 105 -13.82 -16.54 11.52
C PRO A 105 -13.61 -16.70 13.03
N ALA A 106 -14.26 -17.71 13.62
CA ALA A 106 -14.26 -17.92 15.07
C ALA A 106 -12.86 -18.18 15.62
N GLU A 107 -12.03 -18.90 14.88
CA GLU A 107 -10.64 -19.19 15.19
C GLU A 107 -9.77 -17.92 15.21
N TYR A 108 -10.03 -16.95 14.31
CA TYR A 108 -9.29 -15.69 14.30
C TYR A 108 -9.76 -14.77 15.44
N LYS A 109 -11.06 -14.77 15.77
CA LYS A 109 -11.59 -14.07 16.95
C LYS A 109 -11.01 -14.64 18.25
N ALA A 110 -10.80 -15.95 18.31
CA ALA A 110 -10.30 -16.63 19.51
C ALA A 110 -8.82 -16.33 19.79
N ASP A 111 -7.97 -16.21 18.76
CA ASP A 111 -6.57 -15.79 18.91
C ASP A 111 -6.14 -14.84 17.76
N PRO A 112 -6.46 -13.53 17.87
CA PRO A 112 -6.06 -12.54 16.88
C PRO A 112 -4.54 -12.41 16.73
N VAL A 113 -3.78 -12.69 17.80
CA VAL A 113 -2.32 -12.63 17.76
C VAL A 113 -1.79 -13.76 16.90
N LYS A 114 -2.26 -14.98 17.12
CA LYS A 114 -1.91 -16.13 16.28
C LYS A 114 -2.29 -15.88 14.83
N TRP A 115 -3.48 -15.36 14.55
CA TRP A 115 -3.90 -14.99 13.20
C TRP A 115 -2.87 -14.09 12.51
N LEU A 116 -2.41 -13.02 13.17
CA LEU A 116 -1.49 -12.08 12.53
C LEU A 116 -0.06 -12.65 12.41
N LEU A 117 0.47 -13.28 13.45
CA LEU A 117 1.83 -13.83 13.44
C LEU A 117 1.98 -14.99 12.45
N ASP A 118 0.99 -15.89 12.39
CA ASP A 118 0.97 -16.98 11.41
C ASP A 118 0.90 -16.44 9.98
N ARG A 119 0.12 -15.37 9.75
CA ARG A 119 0.08 -14.71 8.43
C ARG A 119 1.44 -14.19 8.02
N TYR A 120 2.17 -13.52 8.92
CA TYR A 120 3.52 -13.04 8.62
C TYR A 120 4.48 -14.19 8.29
N ASP A 121 4.47 -15.27 9.09
CA ASP A 121 5.34 -16.42 8.85
C ASP A 121 4.98 -17.13 7.54
N ALA A 122 3.69 -17.34 7.26
CA ALA A 122 3.25 -17.96 6.01
C ALA A 122 3.63 -17.11 4.79
N ALA A 123 3.44 -15.79 4.85
CA ALA A 123 3.83 -14.88 3.78
C ALA A 123 5.35 -14.79 3.61
N ALA A 124 6.12 -14.81 4.71
CA ALA A 124 7.58 -14.87 4.67
C ALA A 124 8.06 -16.11 3.92
N LEU A 125 7.50 -17.29 4.23
CA LEU A 125 7.82 -18.53 3.54
C LEU A 125 7.47 -18.50 2.04
N LYS A 126 6.35 -17.86 1.66
CA LYS A 126 5.96 -17.68 0.25
C LYS A 126 7.00 -16.90 -0.57
N THR A 127 7.80 -16.02 0.06
CA THR A 127 8.88 -15.31 -0.65
C THR A 127 10.02 -16.23 -1.09
N GLY A 128 10.16 -17.42 -0.48
CA GLY A 128 11.28 -18.35 -0.68
C GLY A 128 12.64 -17.82 -0.19
N LYS A 129 12.65 -16.69 0.53
CA LYS A 129 13.86 -15.95 0.93
C LYS A 129 13.89 -15.60 2.42
N LEU A 130 12.77 -15.80 3.11
CA LEU A 130 12.59 -15.55 4.53
C LEU A 130 12.11 -16.81 5.24
N GLU A 131 12.31 -16.84 6.55
CA GLU A 131 11.91 -17.95 7.43
C GLU A 131 10.70 -17.55 8.29
N ALA A 132 10.07 -18.53 8.94
CA ALA A 132 8.99 -18.32 9.90
C ALA A 132 9.54 -17.73 11.22
N LYS A 133 9.78 -16.41 11.22
CA LYS A 133 10.44 -15.66 12.30
C LYS A 133 9.69 -15.79 13.63
N PHE A 134 8.36 -15.72 13.63
CA PHE A 134 7.60 -15.78 14.88
C PHE A 134 7.56 -17.19 15.48
N ALA A 135 7.45 -18.24 14.67
CA ALA A 135 7.60 -19.61 15.12
C ALA A 135 8.98 -19.85 15.76
N GLN A 136 10.05 -19.31 15.18
CA GLN A 136 11.40 -19.37 15.77
C GLN A 136 11.50 -18.60 17.08
N MET A 137 10.96 -17.37 17.14
CA MET A 137 10.95 -16.55 18.35
C MET A 137 10.16 -17.22 19.47
N GLN A 138 9.01 -17.83 19.17
CA GLN A 138 8.24 -18.60 20.13
C GLN A 138 9.05 -19.75 20.72
N LYS A 139 9.73 -20.54 19.88
CA LYS A 139 10.60 -21.65 20.32
C LYS A 139 11.76 -21.14 21.18
N LYS A 140 12.35 -20.00 20.83
CA LYS A 140 13.51 -19.41 21.53
C LYS A 140 13.14 -18.85 22.90
N HIS A 141 12.02 -18.14 23.00
CA HIS A 141 11.69 -17.32 24.17
C HIS A 141 10.70 -17.96 25.14
N GLY A 142 10.00 -19.03 24.74
CA GLY A 142 9.09 -19.78 25.61
C GLY A 142 8.08 -18.86 26.29
N GLU A 143 8.02 -18.87 27.63
CA GLU A 143 7.07 -18.09 28.42
C GLU A 143 7.16 -16.57 28.19
N LYS A 144 8.35 -16.02 27.86
CA LYS A 144 8.48 -14.59 27.54
C LYS A 144 7.72 -14.23 26.27
N PHE A 145 7.57 -15.18 25.33
CA PHE A 145 6.77 -14.97 24.13
C PHE A 145 5.30 -14.72 24.46
N GLU A 146 4.76 -15.31 25.53
CA GLU A 146 3.38 -15.05 25.96
C GLU A 146 3.18 -13.63 26.51
N LEU A 147 4.22 -13.02 27.12
CA LEU A 147 4.19 -11.60 27.50
C LEU A 147 4.15 -10.71 26.27
N PHE A 148 4.99 -11.01 25.27
CA PHE A 148 4.96 -10.34 23.97
C PHE A 148 3.60 -10.46 23.27
N LYS A 149 3.00 -11.66 23.22
CA LYS A 149 1.66 -11.87 22.65
C LYS A 149 0.61 -10.98 23.34
N LYS A 150 0.62 -10.91 24.67
CA LYS A 150 -0.28 -10.03 25.43
C LYS A 150 -0.09 -8.56 25.08
N ALA A 151 1.15 -8.11 24.90
CA ALA A 151 1.46 -6.72 24.56
C ALA A 151 0.91 -6.31 23.19
N ILE A 152 0.91 -7.21 22.20
CA ILE A 152 0.42 -6.91 20.83
C ILE A 152 -1.05 -7.27 20.59
N LEU A 153 -1.74 -7.90 21.55
CA LEU A 153 -3.14 -8.32 21.40
C LEU A 153 -4.09 -7.19 20.99
N PRO A 154 -4.03 -5.98 21.59
CA PRO A 154 -4.91 -4.88 21.17
C PRO A 154 -4.70 -4.49 19.70
N LEU A 155 -3.44 -4.37 19.27
CA LEU A 155 -3.08 -4.09 17.88
C LEU A 155 -3.64 -5.16 16.92
N CYS A 156 -3.45 -6.43 17.25
CA CYS A 156 -3.90 -7.54 16.41
C CYS A 156 -5.43 -7.58 16.31
N THR A 157 -6.13 -7.32 17.42
CA THR A 157 -7.59 -7.25 17.48
C THR A 157 -8.12 -6.11 16.60
N THR A 158 -7.53 -4.92 16.69
CA THR A 158 -7.90 -3.77 15.85
C THR A 158 -7.71 -4.08 14.37
N LEU A 159 -6.53 -4.56 13.96
CA LEU A 159 -6.25 -4.88 12.55
C LEU A 159 -7.20 -5.95 12.00
N LEU A 160 -7.49 -7.00 12.78
CA LEU A 160 -8.43 -8.04 12.40
C LEU A 160 -9.84 -7.45 12.19
N THR A 161 -10.27 -6.58 13.10
CA THR A 161 -11.59 -5.96 13.06
C THR A 161 -11.71 -5.05 11.84
N GLU A 162 -10.77 -4.12 11.66
CA GLU A 162 -10.76 -3.16 10.54
C GLU A 162 -10.68 -3.86 9.18
N LYS A 163 -9.88 -4.93 9.06
CA LYS A 163 -9.80 -5.73 7.83
C LYS A 163 -11.17 -6.28 7.44
N TYR A 164 -11.91 -6.86 8.37
CA TYR A 164 -13.21 -7.50 8.07
C TYR A 164 -14.36 -6.49 7.95
N GLU A 165 -14.30 -5.37 8.67
CA GLU A 165 -15.24 -4.25 8.49
C GLU A 165 -15.13 -3.62 7.10
N ASN A 166 -13.93 -3.66 6.50
CA ASN A 166 -13.70 -3.18 5.13
C ASN A 166 -14.24 -4.13 4.04
N ILE A 167 -14.62 -5.37 4.37
CA ILE A 167 -15.18 -6.32 3.39
C ILE A 167 -16.63 -5.94 3.06
N PRO A 168 -16.96 -5.65 1.79
CA PRO A 168 -18.31 -5.27 1.40
C PRO A 168 -19.24 -6.50 1.34
N LYS A 169 -20.56 -6.26 1.40
CA LYS A 169 -21.58 -7.30 1.21
C LYS A 169 -21.75 -7.75 -0.25
N SER A 170 -21.30 -6.94 -1.21
CA SER A 170 -21.26 -7.24 -2.65
C SER A 170 -20.21 -6.34 -3.32
N LEU A 171 -19.62 -6.81 -4.42
CA LEU A 171 -18.73 -6.06 -5.30
C LEU A 171 -19.49 -5.36 -6.46
N ASP A 172 -20.81 -5.55 -6.57
CA ASP A 172 -21.60 -4.93 -7.63
C ASP A 172 -21.53 -3.40 -7.57
N GLY A 173 -21.11 -2.79 -8.67
CA GLY A 173 -20.95 -1.34 -8.77
C GLY A 173 -19.82 -0.77 -7.91
N LYS A 174 -18.87 -1.59 -7.46
CA LYS A 174 -17.68 -1.17 -6.71
C LYS A 174 -16.42 -1.23 -7.56
N THR A 175 -15.46 -0.40 -7.17
CA THR A 175 -14.05 -0.51 -7.60
C THR A 175 -13.20 -0.70 -6.35
N VAL A 176 -12.47 -1.80 -6.27
CA VAL A 176 -11.56 -2.03 -5.15
C VAL A 176 -10.29 -1.22 -5.36
N VAL A 177 -9.95 -0.39 -4.38
CA VAL A 177 -8.78 0.50 -4.46
C VAL A 177 -7.58 -0.13 -3.76
N PHE A 178 -6.47 -0.30 -4.47
CA PHE A 178 -5.23 -0.79 -3.89
C PHE A 178 -4.26 0.39 -3.74
N GLU A 179 -3.54 0.49 -2.64
CA GLU A 179 -2.55 1.54 -2.39
C GLU A 179 -1.25 0.92 -1.88
N PHE A 180 -0.13 1.19 -2.56
CA PHE A 180 1.21 0.84 -2.06
C PHE A 180 2.30 1.66 -2.76
N ALA A 181 3.42 1.87 -2.05
CA ALA A 181 4.61 2.55 -2.57
C ALA A 181 5.74 1.55 -2.79
N ARG A 182 6.43 1.59 -3.93
CA ARG A 182 7.63 0.76 -4.17
C ARG A 182 8.71 1.58 -4.86
N GLY A 183 9.95 1.19 -4.65
CA GLY A 183 11.11 1.88 -5.17
C GLY A 183 12.39 1.10 -4.94
N GLY A 184 13.52 1.77 -5.18
CA GLY A 184 14.85 1.28 -4.86
C GLY A 184 15.75 2.41 -4.36
N ALA A 185 17.00 2.07 -4.05
CA ALA A 185 17.97 3.04 -3.55
C ALA A 185 18.25 4.15 -4.57
N GLN A 186 18.54 5.35 -4.07
CA GLN A 186 18.95 6.48 -4.90
C GLN A 186 20.18 6.09 -5.73
N GLY A 187 20.13 6.38 -7.04
CA GLY A 187 21.22 6.05 -7.96
C GLY A 187 21.28 4.57 -8.38
N SER A 188 20.27 3.77 -8.03
CA SER A 188 20.15 2.40 -8.55
C SER A 188 20.11 2.38 -10.08
N LYS A 189 20.67 1.33 -10.67
CA LYS A 189 20.56 1.06 -12.11
C LYS A 189 19.32 0.23 -12.39
N PHE A 190 18.78 0.34 -13.60
CA PHE A 190 17.65 -0.46 -14.06
C PHE A 190 18.10 -1.69 -14.87
N PRO A 191 17.37 -2.82 -14.80
CA PRO A 191 16.23 -3.08 -13.92
C PRO A 191 16.62 -3.05 -12.43
N LEU A 192 15.69 -2.63 -11.56
CA LEU A 192 15.91 -2.70 -10.12
C LEU A 192 16.03 -4.17 -9.71
N ALA A 193 17.06 -4.49 -8.92
CA ALA A 193 17.24 -5.86 -8.45
C ALA A 193 16.14 -6.23 -7.44
N ALA A 194 15.58 -7.43 -7.56
CA ALA A 194 14.70 -7.98 -6.55
C ALA A 194 15.39 -7.93 -5.16
N PRO A 195 14.68 -7.56 -4.08
CA PRO A 195 13.22 -7.42 -3.97
C PRO A 195 12.69 -5.98 -4.09
N TYR A 196 13.31 -5.12 -4.90
CA TYR A 196 12.97 -3.71 -5.02
C TYR A 196 12.17 -3.39 -6.29
N GLY A 197 11.46 -2.25 -6.27
CA GLY A 197 10.71 -1.74 -7.40
C GLY A 197 9.30 -2.31 -7.58
N TYR A 198 8.55 -1.70 -8.50
CA TYR A 198 7.26 -2.17 -8.95
C TYR A 198 7.37 -3.43 -9.79
N GLU A 199 8.47 -3.65 -10.51
CA GLU A 199 8.67 -4.88 -11.29
C GLU A 199 8.56 -6.12 -10.39
N TYR A 200 9.36 -6.16 -9.33
CA TYR A 200 9.31 -7.24 -8.34
C TYR A 200 7.95 -7.30 -7.65
N SER A 201 7.44 -6.16 -7.16
CA SER A 201 6.25 -6.17 -6.31
C SER A 201 4.98 -6.58 -7.08
N LEU A 202 4.81 -6.07 -8.30
CA LEU A 202 3.67 -6.43 -9.15
C LEU A 202 3.75 -7.89 -9.60
N SER A 203 4.96 -8.45 -9.79
CA SER A 203 5.12 -9.88 -10.16
C SER A 203 4.58 -10.84 -9.09
N LEU A 204 4.46 -10.39 -7.84
CA LEU A 204 3.93 -11.16 -6.73
C LEU A 204 2.40 -11.12 -6.62
N LEU A 205 1.72 -10.24 -7.36
CA LEU A 205 0.26 -10.17 -7.33
C LEU A 205 -0.36 -11.38 -8.02
N ASP A 206 -1.49 -11.85 -7.50
CA ASP A 206 -2.22 -12.98 -8.09
C ASP A 206 -2.71 -12.63 -9.51
N GLU A 207 -2.81 -13.64 -10.38
CA GLU A 207 -3.23 -13.46 -11.77
C GLU A 207 -4.56 -12.70 -11.93
N ASP A 208 -5.50 -12.93 -11.00
CA ASP A 208 -6.81 -12.29 -11.02
C ASP A 208 -6.71 -10.78 -10.80
N ILE A 209 -5.78 -10.33 -9.96
CA ILE A 209 -5.50 -8.90 -9.78
C ILE A 209 -4.87 -8.36 -11.06
N LEU A 210 -3.84 -9.02 -11.59
CA LEU A 210 -3.13 -8.58 -12.80
C LEU A 210 -4.03 -8.50 -14.05
N LYS A 211 -5.04 -9.38 -14.16
CA LYS A 211 -6.01 -9.37 -15.28
C LYS A 211 -7.03 -8.23 -15.19
N ASN A 212 -7.37 -7.78 -13.98
CA ASN A 212 -8.50 -6.87 -13.74
C ASN A 212 -8.09 -5.48 -13.27
N ALA A 213 -6.83 -5.29 -12.88
CA ALA A 213 -6.34 -4.03 -12.34
C ALA A 213 -5.87 -3.06 -13.41
N VAL A 214 -6.04 -1.78 -13.10
CA VAL A 214 -5.38 -0.66 -13.77
C VAL A 214 -4.57 0.13 -12.76
N ILE A 215 -3.49 0.77 -13.20
CA ILE A 215 -2.60 1.57 -12.35
C ILE A 215 -2.83 3.05 -12.61
N LEU A 216 -3.12 3.79 -11.56
CA LEU A 216 -2.99 5.24 -11.53
C LEU A 216 -1.68 5.60 -10.84
N TYR A 217 -0.68 5.97 -11.64
CA TYR A 217 0.63 6.37 -11.14
C TYR A 217 0.64 7.87 -10.81
N ILE A 218 0.80 8.21 -9.53
CA ILE A 218 0.90 9.59 -9.06
C ILE A 218 2.37 10.02 -9.14
N TRP A 219 2.71 10.79 -10.16
CA TRP A 219 4.09 11.10 -10.50
C TRP A 219 4.59 12.36 -9.82
N VAL A 220 5.68 12.22 -9.06
CA VAL A 220 6.53 13.30 -8.56
C VAL A 220 7.99 12.90 -8.78
N THR A 221 8.93 13.83 -8.69
CA THR A 221 10.36 13.44 -8.63
C THR A 221 10.69 12.88 -7.24
N PRO A 222 11.75 12.04 -7.10
CA PRO A 222 12.21 11.58 -5.79
C PRO A 222 12.52 12.72 -4.81
N GLU A 223 13.08 13.83 -5.30
CA GLU A 223 13.37 15.02 -4.48
C GLU A 223 12.09 15.66 -3.95
N GLN A 224 11.06 15.77 -4.79
CA GLN A 224 9.75 16.28 -4.39
C GLN A 224 9.07 15.33 -3.39
N SER A 225 9.11 14.02 -3.63
CA SER A 225 8.64 13.01 -2.68
C SER A 225 9.30 13.18 -1.31
N TYR A 226 10.62 13.35 -1.29
CA TYR A 226 11.38 13.59 -0.06
C TYR A 226 10.99 14.90 0.66
N GLN A 227 10.87 16.00 -0.07
CA GLN A 227 10.44 17.29 0.50
C GLN A 227 9.04 17.21 1.10
N LYS A 228 8.08 16.61 0.38
CA LYS A 228 6.71 16.42 0.85
C LYS A 228 6.65 15.50 2.07
N ASN A 229 7.49 14.46 2.11
CA ASN A 229 7.60 13.55 3.25
C ASN A 229 8.08 14.28 4.52
N GLN A 230 9.10 15.14 4.41
CA GLN A 230 9.55 15.96 5.53
C GLN A 230 8.46 16.93 6.02
N GLN A 231 7.71 17.54 5.10
CA GLN A 231 6.61 18.41 5.47
C GLN A 231 5.52 17.65 6.23
N ARG A 232 5.11 16.46 5.73
CA ARG A 232 4.13 15.59 6.41
C ARG A 232 4.58 15.21 7.83
N ALA A 233 5.87 14.87 8.00
CA ALA A 233 6.41 14.55 9.31
C ALA A 233 6.30 15.72 10.31
N ARG A 234 6.55 16.95 9.85
CA ARG A 234 6.38 18.17 10.67
C ARG A 234 4.91 18.43 11.01
N GLU A 235 4.01 18.34 10.03
CA GLU A 235 2.56 18.50 10.22
C GLU A 235 2.00 17.50 11.25
N GLY A 236 2.47 16.24 11.21
CA GLY A 236 2.11 15.20 12.17
C GLY A 236 2.60 15.51 13.59
N GLN A 237 3.83 16.00 13.75
CA GLN A 237 4.37 16.43 15.05
C GLN A 237 3.63 17.63 15.64
N GLU A 238 3.14 18.54 14.80
CA GLU A 238 2.37 19.72 15.20
C GLU A 238 0.90 19.41 15.53
N GLY A 239 0.47 18.15 15.46
CA GLY A 239 -0.89 17.75 15.82
C GLY A 239 -1.98 18.27 14.86
N LYS A 240 -1.61 18.70 13.65
CA LYS A 240 -2.56 19.21 12.62
C LYS A 240 -3.39 18.08 11.95
N SER A 241 -3.40 16.89 12.55
CA SER A 241 -3.98 15.65 12.03
C SER A 241 -5.47 15.52 12.37
N GLN A 242 -6.31 15.28 11.35
CA GLN A 242 -7.75 15.07 11.49
C GLN A 242 -8.24 13.64 11.16
N THR A 243 -7.36 12.64 11.03
CA THR A 243 -7.81 11.25 10.77
C THR A 243 -7.60 10.32 11.96
N THR A 244 -8.69 9.66 12.38
CA THR A 244 -8.74 8.66 13.46
C THR A 244 -8.67 7.22 12.95
N SER A 245 -8.63 7.00 11.63
CA SER A 245 -8.59 5.68 11.01
C SER A 245 -7.16 5.31 10.59
N THR A 246 -6.70 4.11 10.99
CA THR A 246 -5.43 3.49 10.58
C THR A 246 -5.33 3.28 9.06
N LEU A 247 -6.47 3.14 8.37
CA LEU A 247 -6.59 2.95 6.90
C LEU A 247 -6.37 4.25 6.11
N LEU A 248 -6.33 5.40 6.80
CA LEU A 248 -6.14 6.73 6.22
C LEU A 248 -4.91 7.39 6.87
N SER A 249 -3.72 6.86 6.60
CA SER A 249 -2.44 7.35 7.11
C SER A 249 -2.01 8.67 6.44
N LEU A 250 -2.75 9.75 6.69
CA LEU A 250 -2.44 11.06 6.11
C LEU A 250 -1.17 11.71 6.69
N ASN A 251 -0.65 11.24 7.83
CA ASN A 251 0.23 12.06 8.69
C ASN A 251 1.54 11.40 9.15
N HIS A 252 1.93 10.27 8.58
CA HIS A 252 3.20 9.62 8.92
C HIS A 252 4.25 9.85 7.83
N GLY A 253 5.41 10.38 8.25
CA GLY A 253 6.59 10.48 7.41
C GLY A 253 7.41 9.19 7.46
N VAL A 254 7.97 8.80 6.31
CA VAL A 254 8.91 7.70 6.19
C VAL A 254 10.29 8.16 6.68
N PRO A 255 11.06 7.34 7.42
CA PRO A 255 12.42 7.70 7.87
C PRO A 255 13.34 8.11 6.70
N HIS A 256 14.24 9.07 6.94
CA HIS A 256 15.11 9.62 5.89
C HIS A 256 15.94 8.56 5.17
N ASN A 257 16.55 7.64 5.92
CA ASN A 257 17.36 6.58 5.35
C ASN A 257 16.52 5.63 4.48
N VAL A 258 15.27 5.33 4.88
CA VAL A 258 14.34 4.50 4.10
C VAL A 258 13.96 5.24 2.81
N MET A 259 13.72 6.55 2.88
CA MET A 259 13.47 7.38 1.69
C MET A 259 14.63 7.31 0.69
N ILE A 260 15.88 7.28 1.15
CA ILE A 260 17.05 7.24 0.25
C ILE A 260 17.35 5.81 -0.24
N GLN A 261 17.27 4.82 0.64
CA GLN A 261 17.73 3.45 0.36
C GLN A 261 16.65 2.56 -0.27
N GLU A 262 15.36 2.88 -0.11
CA GLU A 262 14.27 2.05 -0.61
C GLU A 262 13.26 2.82 -1.48
N TYR A 263 13.29 4.15 -1.44
CA TYR A 263 12.41 5.03 -2.23
C TYR A 263 13.16 6.17 -2.95
N GLY A 264 14.48 6.02 -3.12
CA GLY A 264 15.31 7.03 -3.77
C GLY A 264 15.08 7.11 -5.28
N THR A 265 14.43 6.10 -5.85
CA THR A 265 13.91 6.06 -7.22
C THR A 265 12.76 5.04 -7.33
N ASP A 266 11.98 5.08 -8.40
CA ASP A 266 11.08 4.01 -8.82
C ASP A 266 11.43 3.56 -10.25
N ASP A 267 10.87 2.44 -10.68
CA ASP A 267 11.12 1.79 -11.97
C ASP A 267 9.99 1.99 -13.00
N ILE A 268 9.02 2.88 -12.77
CA ILE A 268 7.87 3.03 -13.68
C ILE A 268 8.30 3.50 -15.07
N ASP A 269 9.17 4.51 -15.16
CA ASP A 269 9.67 5.01 -16.45
C ASP A 269 10.48 3.92 -17.19
N TYR A 270 11.29 3.15 -16.47
CA TYR A 270 12.02 2.02 -17.05
C TYR A 270 11.04 0.96 -17.57
N LEU A 271 10.07 0.53 -16.78
CA LEU A 271 9.08 -0.48 -17.16
C LEU A 271 8.24 -0.06 -18.37
N LEU A 272 7.89 1.24 -18.47
CA LEU A 272 7.24 1.80 -19.65
C LEU A 272 8.14 1.80 -20.88
N SER A 273 9.46 1.94 -20.73
CA SER A 273 10.41 1.91 -21.86
C SER A 273 10.63 0.52 -22.45
N VAL A 274 10.42 -0.53 -21.65
CA VAL A 274 10.62 -1.94 -22.06
C VAL A 274 9.32 -2.72 -22.23
N THR A 275 8.16 -2.07 -22.10
CA THR A 275 6.87 -2.74 -22.20
C THR A 275 6.59 -3.29 -23.60
N LYS A 276 5.92 -4.44 -23.67
CA LYS A 276 5.51 -5.07 -24.94
C LYS A 276 4.15 -4.54 -25.43
N ARG A 277 3.47 -3.69 -24.65
CA ARG A 277 2.19 -3.08 -25.00
C ARG A 277 2.13 -1.62 -24.55
N LYS A 278 1.79 -0.72 -25.47
CA LYS A 278 1.64 0.72 -25.20
C LYS A 278 0.66 0.95 -24.04
N ASN A 279 0.98 1.91 -23.17
CA ASN A 279 0.18 2.29 -21.99
C ASN A 279 -0.10 1.13 -21.01
N CYS A 280 0.74 0.08 -21.03
CA CYS A 280 0.71 -1.00 -20.04
C CYS A 280 2.10 -1.18 -19.43
N LEU A 281 2.15 -1.70 -18.21
CA LEU A 281 3.32 -2.39 -17.69
C LEU A 281 3.24 -3.87 -18.09
N THR A 282 4.35 -4.42 -18.58
CA THR A 282 4.47 -5.86 -18.83
C THR A 282 4.99 -6.52 -17.55
N ILE A 283 4.13 -7.29 -16.87
CA ILE A 283 4.45 -7.94 -15.60
C ILE A 283 4.53 -9.45 -15.84
N ASN A 284 5.69 -10.05 -15.61
CA ASN A 284 5.84 -11.49 -15.68
C ASN A 284 5.44 -12.12 -14.34
N HIS A 285 4.44 -12.98 -14.35
CA HIS A 285 4.02 -13.78 -13.20
C HIS A 285 4.06 -15.25 -13.59
N ASN A 286 4.94 -16.01 -12.94
CA ASN A 286 5.13 -17.45 -13.19
C ASN A 286 5.35 -17.81 -14.67
N GLY A 287 6.12 -16.99 -15.40
CA GLY A 287 6.43 -17.23 -16.80
C GLY A 287 5.35 -16.74 -17.79
N VAL A 288 4.26 -16.16 -17.31
CA VAL A 288 3.20 -15.56 -18.12
C VAL A 288 3.27 -14.04 -18.03
N ASP A 289 3.21 -13.37 -19.18
CA ASP A 289 3.17 -11.91 -19.23
C ASP A 289 1.73 -11.40 -19.10
N TYR A 290 1.55 -10.48 -18.15
CA TYR A 290 0.32 -9.70 -17.97
C TYR A 290 0.57 -8.26 -18.40
N PHE A 291 -0.44 -7.64 -19.01
CA PHE A 291 -0.38 -6.26 -19.49
C PHE A 291 -1.28 -5.39 -18.63
N VAL A 292 -0.73 -4.82 -17.57
CA VAL A 292 -1.50 -4.01 -16.61
C VAL A 292 -1.56 -2.57 -17.14
N PRO A 293 -2.75 -2.04 -17.52
CA PRO A 293 -2.87 -0.66 -18.00
C PRO A 293 -2.38 0.34 -16.96
N ILE A 294 -1.74 1.42 -17.41
CA ILE A 294 -1.21 2.47 -16.54
C ILE A 294 -1.50 3.86 -17.10
N GLY A 295 -2.02 4.74 -16.23
CA GLY A 295 -2.25 6.16 -16.48
C GLY A 295 -1.38 6.98 -15.55
N ARG A 296 -0.82 8.08 -16.07
CA ARG A 296 0.06 8.97 -15.30
C ARG A 296 -0.67 10.23 -14.88
N PHE A 297 -0.80 10.44 -13.57
CA PHE A 297 -1.19 11.72 -13.00
C PHE A 297 0.08 12.52 -12.71
N ASP A 298 0.32 13.60 -13.48
CA ASP A 298 1.50 14.45 -13.29
C ASP A 298 1.32 15.42 -12.11
N ASN A 299 1.94 15.08 -10.98
CA ASN A 299 1.90 15.84 -9.73
C ASN A 299 3.21 16.59 -9.44
N ARG A 300 4.07 16.79 -10.44
CA ARG A 300 5.32 17.55 -10.26
C ARG A 300 5.06 19.03 -10.00
N GLU A 301 3.95 19.55 -10.50
CA GLU A 301 3.28 20.71 -9.91
C GLU A 301 2.23 20.17 -8.94
N ASP A 302 2.38 20.48 -7.65
CA ASP A 302 1.60 19.82 -6.60
C ASP A 302 0.12 20.18 -6.67
N LYS A 303 -0.68 19.22 -7.16
CA LYS A 303 -2.14 19.29 -7.26
C LYS A 303 -2.83 18.58 -6.11
N THR A 304 -2.08 17.93 -5.22
CA THR A 304 -2.61 16.96 -4.24
C THR A 304 -2.62 17.47 -2.81
N THR A 305 -1.59 18.19 -2.37
CA THR A 305 -1.50 18.69 -0.98
C THR A 305 -2.70 19.53 -0.55
N PRO A 306 -3.34 20.36 -1.41
CA PRO A 306 -4.54 21.09 -1.02
C PRO A 306 -5.66 20.20 -0.49
N PHE A 307 -5.76 18.94 -0.91
CA PHE A 307 -6.83 18.02 -0.48
C PHE A 307 -6.62 17.43 0.92
N ARG A 308 -5.59 17.87 1.66
CA ARG A 308 -5.45 17.57 3.09
C ARG A 308 -6.38 18.40 3.97
N LYS A 309 -6.72 19.62 3.56
CA LYS A 309 -7.64 20.49 4.32
C LYS A 309 -9.10 19.97 4.25
N PRO A 310 -10.00 20.43 5.13
CA PRO A 310 -11.42 20.09 5.07
C PRO A 310 -12.01 20.28 3.67
N GLN A 311 -12.94 19.41 3.27
CA GLN A 311 -13.49 19.41 1.91
C GLN A 311 -14.17 20.74 1.55
N ASN A 312 -14.80 21.39 2.52
CA ASN A 312 -15.47 22.68 2.32
C ASN A 312 -14.49 23.83 2.03
N ASP A 313 -13.19 23.64 2.27
CA ASP A 313 -12.16 24.64 2.03
C ASP A 313 -11.43 24.42 0.69
N TRP A 314 -11.79 23.40 -0.09
CA TRP A 314 -11.24 23.15 -1.42
C TRP A 314 -11.70 24.24 -2.39
N THR A 315 -10.75 24.89 -3.08
CA THR A 315 -11.07 25.92 -4.06
C THR A 315 -11.47 25.30 -5.40
N GLU A 316 -12.22 26.04 -6.22
CA GLU A 316 -12.59 25.60 -7.57
C GLU A 316 -11.35 25.35 -8.45
N GLU A 317 -10.31 26.16 -8.28
CA GLU A 317 -9.03 25.99 -8.99
C GLU A 317 -8.33 24.67 -8.61
N GLU A 318 -8.25 24.35 -7.32
CA GLU A 318 -7.64 23.10 -6.82
C GLU A 318 -8.41 21.87 -7.33
N VAL A 319 -9.75 21.91 -7.27
CA VAL A 319 -10.63 20.85 -7.77
C VAL A 319 -10.48 20.67 -9.28
N THR A 320 -10.39 21.77 -10.03
CA THR A 320 -10.22 21.74 -11.48
C THR A 320 -8.86 21.17 -11.88
N ALA A 321 -7.78 21.57 -11.20
CA ALA A 321 -6.44 21.05 -11.43
C ALA A 321 -6.35 19.53 -11.17
N MET A 322 -6.91 19.08 -10.03
CA MET A 322 -7.01 17.65 -9.71
C MET A 322 -7.83 16.89 -10.75
N ARG A 323 -9.03 17.38 -11.08
CA ARG A 323 -9.91 16.74 -12.06
C ARG A 323 -9.25 16.58 -13.42
N THR A 324 -8.62 17.66 -13.91
CA THR A 324 -7.97 17.68 -15.23
C THR A 324 -6.79 16.70 -15.28
N GLY A 325 -5.96 16.68 -14.24
CA GLY A 325 -4.85 15.72 -14.14
C GLY A 325 -5.33 14.28 -14.08
N MET A 326 -6.41 14.01 -13.34
CA MET A 326 -7.01 12.67 -13.28
C MET A 326 -7.61 12.28 -14.62
N GLN A 327 -8.36 13.16 -15.29
CA GLN A 327 -8.96 12.86 -16.57
C GLN A 327 -7.90 12.47 -17.61
N ALA A 328 -6.80 13.24 -17.69
CA ALA A 328 -5.69 12.90 -18.58
C ALA A 328 -5.09 11.50 -18.29
N ALA A 329 -4.98 11.12 -17.00
CA ALA A 329 -4.49 9.80 -16.61
C ALA A 329 -5.48 8.68 -16.96
N PHE A 330 -6.78 8.88 -16.72
CA PHE A 330 -7.84 7.90 -17.02
C PHE A 330 -8.10 7.76 -18.52
N ASP A 331 -8.03 8.84 -19.29
CA ASP A 331 -8.15 8.80 -20.76
C ASP A 331 -7.04 7.91 -21.36
N ALA A 332 -5.82 7.97 -20.81
CA ALA A 332 -4.71 7.10 -21.21
C ALA A 332 -4.93 5.62 -20.84
N LEU A 333 -5.68 5.34 -19.76
CA LEU A 333 -6.07 3.99 -19.34
C LEU A 333 -7.12 3.38 -20.26
N LEU A 334 -8.03 4.21 -20.79
CA LEU A 334 -9.23 3.78 -21.52
C LEU A 334 -9.08 3.86 -23.04
N GLY A 335 -8.11 4.62 -23.54
CA GLY A 335 -7.76 4.70 -24.97
C GLY A 335 -7.05 3.46 -25.51
N GLN A 336 -7.30 2.28 -24.93
CA GLN A 336 -6.72 0.99 -25.32
C GLN A 336 -7.61 0.20 -26.27
#